data_AF-A0A496BIZ7-F1
#
_entry.id   AF-A0A496BIZ7-F1
#
_cell.length_a   1.000
_cell.length_b   1.000
_cell.length_c   1.000
_cell.angle_alpha   90.00
_cell.angle_beta   90.00
_cell.angle_gamma   90.00
#
_symmetry.space_group_name_H-M   'P 1'
#
loop_
_entity.id
_entity.type
_entity.pdbx_description
1 polymer ?
#
loop_
_entity_poly.entity_id
_entity_poly.type
_entity_poly.pdbx_seq_one_letter_code
_entity_poly.pdbx_strand_id
1 'polypeptide(L)'
;MNDSNPLHWSFDYNYGAQNPQFAQELISTLRGYDPEVDARQTGVGQPVRHVYNILPNYWRGYSGGDTGQQLSIGTAIIERSKANNNLWHYSVEYENTASGENLRMQFRCNDKPYRPLTDSWQVDAHNSGHDAYTRSICDGHLTVNREVKFHINGTEVSAGTVDAGVELTCDWALFDVIPALVQTIQTSDDSVEIAVLEDLEQLRLKSRIGFLESIEIPIPLNGYYLYGIGLLPSYWWLDAYGNVAIASSTFETLVLKERMG
;
A
#
# COMPACT_ATOMS: atom_id res chain seq x y z
N MET A 1 5.58 12.71 29.54
CA MET A 1 4.64 12.78 28.41
C MET A 1 4.70 14.21 27.91
N ASN A 2 5.20 14.43 26.69
CA ASN A 2 5.11 15.73 26.05
C ASN A 2 3.80 15.70 25.25
N ASP A 3 2.80 16.41 25.72
CA ASP A 3 1.43 16.48 25.16
C ASP A 3 1.36 17.26 23.82
N SER A 4 2.49 17.37 23.10
CA SER A 4 2.62 18.21 21.91
C SER A 4 2.79 17.43 20.60
N ASN A 5 2.76 16.09 20.62
CA ASN A 5 2.82 15.28 19.41
C ASN A 5 1.49 14.51 19.20
N PRO A 6 0.58 15.00 18.34
CA PRO A 6 -0.77 14.44 18.17
C PRO A 6 -0.81 13.12 17.37
N LEU A 7 0.35 12.60 16.94
CA LEU A 7 0.47 11.37 16.16
C LEU A 7 0.96 10.21 17.05
N HIS A 8 0.07 9.67 17.88
CA HIS A 8 0.38 8.60 18.85
C HIS A 8 0.77 7.25 18.22
N TRP A 9 0.54 7.08 16.92
CA TRP A 9 0.74 5.84 16.15
C TRP A 9 2.02 5.86 15.29
N SER A 10 2.75 6.98 15.27
CA SER A 10 4.13 6.96 14.85
C SER A 10 4.93 6.28 15.96
N PHE A 11 5.55 5.12 15.68
CA PHE A 11 6.42 4.40 16.61
C PHE A 11 7.29 5.39 17.38
N ASP A 12 7.06 5.60 18.68
CA ASP A 12 7.64 6.69 19.50
C ASP A 12 9.06 7.13 19.08
N TYR A 13 9.11 8.07 18.12
CA TYR A 13 10.34 8.54 17.48
C TYR A 13 11.08 9.56 18.35
N ASN A 14 10.50 9.92 19.51
CA ASN A 14 10.99 10.98 20.39
C ASN A 14 12.07 10.53 21.38
N TYR A 15 12.44 9.24 21.40
CA TYR A 15 13.56 8.74 22.22
C TYR A 15 14.81 8.52 21.37
N GLY A 16 15.43 9.61 20.96
CA GLY A 16 16.72 9.64 20.25
C GLY A 16 16.68 10.64 19.10
N ALA A 17 17.72 11.47 18.96
CA ALA A 17 17.85 12.38 17.84
C ALA A 17 18.06 11.59 16.54
N GLN A 18 16.97 11.22 15.85
CA GLN A 18 17.04 10.73 14.47
C GLN A 18 17.33 11.93 13.58
N ASN A 19 18.55 12.00 13.05
CA ASN A 19 18.89 12.89 11.95
C ASN A 19 18.98 12.04 10.67
N PRO A 20 18.33 12.45 9.57
CA PRO A 20 17.31 13.52 9.48
C PRO A 20 16.01 13.19 10.25
N GLN A 21 15.24 14.23 10.63
CA GLN A 21 14.03 14.07 11.45
C GLN A 21 12.85 13.55 10.62
N PHE A 22 12.47 12.29 10.83
CA PHE A 22 11.34 11.63 10.15
C PHE A 22 10.05 12.45 10.14
N ALA A 23 9.66 12.98 11.31
CA ALA A 23 8.44 13.77 11.43
C ALA A 23 8.46 15.04 10.55
N GLN A 24 9.62 15.69 10.38
CA GLN A 24 9.73 16.87 9.52
C GLN A 24 9.59 16.50 8.04
N GLU A 25 10.23 15.41 7.60
CA GLU A 25 10.12 14.93 6.22
C GLU A 25 8.68 14.50 5.87
N LEU A 26 8.04 13.75 6.78
CA LEU A 26 6.65 13.32 6.66
C LEU A 26 5.73 14.54 6.51
N ILE A 27 5.81 15.50 7.44
CA ILE A 27 4.97 16.71 7.43
C ILE A 27 5.26 17.57 6.19
N SER A 28 6.52 17.71 5.80
CA SER A 28 6.93 18.45 4.60
C SER A 28 6.33 17.84 3.35
N THR A 29 6.43 16.51 3.19
CA THR A 29 5.88 15.79 2.04
C THR A 29 4.35 15.94 1.99
N LEU A 30 3.67 15.77 3.14
CA LEU A 30 2.21 15.92 3.23
C LEU A 30 1.72 17.34 2.94
N ARG A 31 2.49 18.37 3.30
CA ARG A 31 2.14 19.77 2.98
C ARG A 31 2.46 20.15 1.54
N GLY A 32 3.34 19.40 0.87
CA GLY A 32 3.80 19.68 -0.48
C GLY A 32 2.86 19.19 -1.57
N TYR A 33 1.91 18.30 -1.27
CA TYR A 33 0.95 17.79 -2.26
C TYR A 33 -0.36 18.58 -2.22
N ASP A 34 -0.93 18.85 -3.40
CA ASP A 34 -2.19 19.55 -3.57
C ASP A 34 -3.33 18.52 -3.71
N PRO A 35 -4.32 18.49 -2.80
CA PRO A 35 -5.36 17.47 -2.79
C PRO A 35 -6.56 17.79 -3.69
N GLU A 36 -6.45 18.75 -4.62
CA GLU A 36 -7.58 19.35 -5.39
C GLU A 36 -8.52 18.40 -6.17
N VAL A 37 -8.25 17.10 -6.24
CA VAL A 37 -9.14 16.13 -6.92
C VAL A 37 -9.54 14.99 -5.97
N ASP A 38 -10.81 14.60 -6.00
CA ASP A 38 -11.35 13.47 -5.22
C ASP A 38 -10.97 12.13 -5.89
N ALA A 39 -10.40 11.17 -5.14
CA ALA A 39 -10.10 9.83 -5.66
C ALA A 39 -11.36 9.11 -6.19
N ARG A 40 -12.53 9.47 -5.65
CA ARG A 40 -13.82 8.83 -5.92
C ARG A 40 -14.44 9.23 -7.27
N GLN A 41 -13.89 10.23 -7.96
CA GLN A 41 -14.47 10.78 -9.20
C GLN A 41 -13.85 10.26 -10.49
N THR A 42 -13.06 9.18 -10.43
CA THR A 42 -12.37 8.65 -11.62
C THR A 42 -13.36 8.12 -12.66
N GLY A 43 -13.44 8.81 -13.80
CA GLY A 43 -14.24 8.40 -14.94
C GLY A 43 -13.64 7.21 -15.70
N VAL A 44 -14.46 6.58 -16.55
CA VAL A 44 -13.99 5.54 -17.47
C VAL A 44 -12.98 6.16 -18.46
N GLY A 45 -11.83 5.51 -18.63
CA GLY A 45 -10.76 5.97 -19.54
C GLY A 45 -9.93 7.13 -18.99
N GLN A 46 -10.17 7.60 -17.77
CA GLN A 46 -9.30 8.58 -17.10
C GLN A 46 -8.31 7.84 -16.20
N PRO A 47 -7.01 7.85 -16.52
CA PRO A 47 -6.00 7.27 -15.64
C PRO A 47 -5.79 8.15 -14.42
N VAL A 48 -5.62 7.52 -13.27
CA VAL A 48 -5.16 8.13 -12.02
C VAL A 48 -3.76 7.62 -11.75
N ARG A 49 -2.83 8.53 -11.49
CA ARG A 49 -1.45 8.23 -11.14
C ARG A 49 -1.11 8.90 -9.82
N HIS A 50 -0.79 8.09 -8.82
CA HIS A 50 -0.30 8.56 -7.54
C HIS A 50 1.18 8.20 -7.40
N VAL A 51 1.98 9.15 -6.92
CA VAL A 51 3.39 8.96 -6.61
C VAL A 51 3.58 9.10 -5.10
N TYR A 52 4.18 8.08 -4.51
CA TYR A 52 4.48 7.99 -3.09
C TYR A 52 5.99 8.03 -2.89
N ASN A 53 6.42 8.89 -1.97
CA ASN A 53 7.76 8.86 -1.43
C ASN A 53 7.86 7.72 -0.41
N ILE A 54 8.89 6.87 -0.51
CA ILE A 54 9.13 5.81 0.46
C ILE A 54 10.04 6.36 1.56
N LEU A 55 9.53 6.42 2.77
CA LEU A 55 10.30 6.72 3.97
C LEU A 55 10.58 5.42 4.75
N PRO A 56 11.76 5.27 5.36
CA PRO A 56 12.06 4.12 6.21
C PRO A 56 11.22 4.18 7.48
N ASN A 57 10.66 3.05 7.91
CA ASN A 57 9.99 2.97 9.22
C ASN A 57 11.04 2.66 10.29
N TYR A 58 11.77 3.68 10.76
CA TYR A 58 12.87 3.45 11.68
C TYR A 58 12.40 3.03 13.07
N TRP A 59 12.71 1.79 13.43
CA TRP A 59 12.69 1.41 14.83
C TRP A 59 13.84 2.11 15.56
N ARG A 60 13.67 2.33 16.88
CA ARG A 60 14.67 2.94 17.77
C ARG A 60 16.12 2.62 17.35
N GLY A 61 16.92 3.65 17.08
CA GLY A 61 18.38 3.51 16.96
C GLY A 61 19.03 3.84 15.61
N TYR A 62 18.28 4.27 14.59
CA TYR A 62 18.94 4.81 13.39
C TYR A 62 19.57 6.18 13.71
N SER A 63 20.90 6.24 13.61
CA SER A 63 21.67 7.48 13.56
C SER A 63 22.16 7.63 12.12
N GLY A 64 21.30 8.19 11.26
CA GLY A 64 21.72 8.61 9.94
C GLY A 64 22.77 9.71 10.08
N GLY A 65 23.76 9.68 9.18
CA GLY A 65 24.80 10.69 9.10
C GLY A 65 24.26 12.10 8.83
N ASP A 66 25.18 13.04 8.60
CA ASP A 66 25.02 14.50 8.52
C ASP A 66 23.63 15.05 8.13
N THR A 67 23.30 16.22 8.70
CA THR A 67 22.05 16.99 8.63
C THR A 67 21.57 17.44 7.23
N GLY A 68 22.02 16.81 6.15
CA GLY A 68 21.65 17.10 4.76
C GLY A 68 21.28 15.91 3.89
N GLN A 69 21.21 14.67 4.42
CA GLN A 69 20.73 13.53 3.63
C GLN A 69 19.19 13.54 3.50
N GLN A 70 18.71 13.34 2.28
CA GLN A 70 17.29 13.11 2.01
C GLN A 70 16.88 11.78 2.64
N LEU A 71 15.79 11.78 3.41
CA LEU A 71 15.34 10.60 4.13
C LEU A 71 14.67 9.55 3.24
N SER A 72 14.19 9.99 2.07
CA SER A 72 13.63 9.12 1.03
C SER A 72 14.55 7.95 0.72
N ILE A 73 14.00 6.74 0.80
CA ILE A 73 14.67 5.50 0.40
C ILE A 73 14.13 4.97 -0.92
N GLY A 74 13.23 5.68 -1.59
CA GLY A 74 12.61 5.15 -2.80
C GLY A 74 11.34 5.84 -3.23
N THR A 75 10.67 5.27 -4.23
CA THR A 75 9.42 5.77 -4.77
C THR A 75 8.50 4.60 -5.14
N ALA A 76 7.20 4.75 -4.88
CA ALA A 76 6.16 3.89 -5.41
C ALA A 76 5.22 4.71 -6.31
N ILE A 77 4.96 4.23 -7.51
CA ILE A 77 4.05 4.83 -8.49
C ILE A 77 2.91 3.85 -8.69
N ILE A 78 1.68 4.32 -8.44
CA ILE A 78 0.47 3.53 -8.63
C ILE A 78 -0.34 4.20 -9.73
N GLU A 79 -0.37 3.57 -10.89
CA GLU A 79 -1.20 3.95 -12.02
C GLU A 79 -2.41 3.04 -12.10
N ARG A 80 -3.59 3.62 -12.15
CA ARG A 80 -4.84 2.87 -12.25
C ARG A 80 -5.79 3.51 -13.24
N SER A 81 -6.48 2.69 -14.02
CA SER A 81 -7.49 3.17 -14.97
C SER A 81 -8.68 2.21 -15.03
N LYS A 82 -9.87 2.79 -15.20
CA LYS A 82 -11.10 2.04 -15.34
C LYS A 82 -11.40 1.80 -16.81
N ALA A 83 -11.45 0.54 -17.21
CA ALA A 83 -11.84 0.11 -18.55
C ALA A 83 -13.37 0.03 -18.72
N ASN A 84 -13.83 0.07 -19.97
CA ASN A 84 -15.25 0.04 -20.34
C ASN A 84 -16.01 -1.23 -19.88
N ASN A 85 -15.29 -2.29 -19.51
CA ASN A 85 -15.82 -3.57 -19.06
C ASN A 85 -15.95 -3.68 -17.52
N ASN A 86 -15.94 -2.55 -16.80
CA ASN A 86 -15.97 -2.51 -15.33
C ASN A 86 -14.79 -3.22 -14.66
N LEU A 87 -13.63 -3.24 -15.34
CA LEU A 87 -12.37 -3.66 -14.74
C LEU A 87 -11.49 -2.46 -14.46
N TRP A 88 -10.84 -2.51 -13.30
CA TRP A 88 -9.70 -1.67 -12.99
C TRP A 88 -8.43 -2.34 -13.46
N HIS A 89 -7.59 -1.58 -14.14
CA HIS A 89 -6.24 -1.96 -14.51
C HIS A 89 -5.27 -1.24 -13.61
N TYR A 90 -4.37 -1.98 -12.98
CA TYR A 90 -3.32 -1.47 -12.11
C TYR A 90 -1.96 -1.72 -12.73
N SER A 91 -1.11 -0.70 -12.69
CA SER A 91 0.32 -0.77 -12.97
C SER A 91 1.03 -0.13 -11.80
N VAL A 92 1.83 -0.92 -11.08
CA VAL A 92 2.59 -0.45 -9.93
C VAL A 92 4.06 -0.56 -10.24
N GLU A 93 4.79 0.53 -10.01
CA GLU A 93 6.25 0.55 -10.01
C GLU A 93 6.71 0.89 -8.60
N TYR A 94 7.50 0.01 -8.01
CA TYR A 94 8.06 0.18 -6.67
C TYR A 94 9.57 0.11 -6.76
N GLU A 95 10.27 1.09 -6.23
CA GLU A 95 11.73 1.13 -6.18
C GLU A 95 12.17 1.53 -4.79
N ASN A 96 12.87 0.62 -4.11
CA ASN A 96 13.48 0.85 -2.81
C ASN A 96 15.01 0.77 -2.94
N THR A 97 15.64 1.93 -2.90
CA THR A 97 17.09 2.10 -3.04
C THR A 97 17.88 1.57 -1.84
N ALA A 98 17.26 1.43 -0.67
CA ALA A 98 17.91 0.91 0.53
C ALA A 98 18.06 -0.62 0.49
N SER A 99 17.03 -1.34 0.01
CA SER A 99 17.09 -2.79 -0.25
C SER A 99 17.67 -3.13 -1.63
N GLY A 100 17.61 -2.19 -2.57
CA GLY A 100 17.93 -2.41 -3.98
C GLY A 100 16.85 -3.20 -4.73
N GLU A 101 15.63 -3.25 -4.18
CA GLU A 101 14.47 -3.93 -4.73
C GLU A 101 13.73 -3.02 -5.72
N ASN A 102 13.36 -3.57 -6.87
CA ASN A 102 12.55 -2.92 -7.88
C ASN A 102 11.46 -3.88 -8.34
N LEU A 103 10.19 -3.56 -8.07
CA LEU A 103 9.04 -4.37 -8.46
C LEU A 103 8.23 -3.63 -9.50
N ARG A 104 7.82 -4.37 -10.53
CA ARG A 104 6.80 -3.94 -11.49
C ARG A 104 5.67 -4.93 -11.48
N MET A 105 4.47 -4.46 -11.18
CA MET A 105 3.30 -5.29 -11.04
C MET A 105 2.19 -4.83 -11.97
N GLN A 106 1.56 -5.79 -12.62
CA GLN A 106 0.40 -5.55 -13.48
C GLN A 106 -0.71 -6.52 -13.11
N PHE A 107 -1.87 -5.97 -12.77
CA PHE A 107 -3.01 -6.78 -12.37
C PHE A 107 -4.33 -6.08 -12.67
N ARG A 108 -5.41 -6.83 -12.55
CA ARG A 108 -6.76 -6.34 -12.78
C ARG A 108 -7.68 -6.72 -11.64
N CYS A 109 -8.63 -5.84 -11.35
CA CYS A 109 -9.66 -6.06 -10.35
C CYS A 109 -11.03 -5.73 -10.93
N ASN A 110 -12.06 -6.41 -10.41
CA ASN A 110 -13.42 -5.98 -10.69
C ASN A 110 -13.73 -4.64 -10.02
N ASP A 111 -14.54 -3.81 -10.67
CA ASP A 111 -15.07 -2.59 -10.06
C ASP A 111 -16.16 -2.89 -9.02
N LYS A 112 -15.72 -3.42 -7.89
CA LYS A 112 -16.51 -3.65 -6.66
C LYS A 112 -15.75 -3.05 -5.47
N PRO A 113 -16.40 -2.82 -4.32
CA PRO A 113 -15.76 -2.18 -3.16
C PRO A 113 -14.46 -2.86 -2.71
N TYR A 114 -14.41 -4.20 -2.73
CA TYR A 114 -13.24 -4.99 -2.34
C TYR A 114 -12.16 -5.10 -3.43
N ARG A 115 -12.37 -4.50 -4.60
CA ARG A 115 -11.50 -4.63 -5.79
C ARG A 115 -10.98 -6.07 -5.97
N PRO A 116 -11.87 -7.08 -6.06
CA PRO A 116 -11.40 -8.45 -6.07
C PRO A 116 -10.58 -8.71 -7.33
N LEU A 117 -9.40 -9.32 -7.13
CA LEU A 117 -8.46 -9.72 -8.17
C LEU A 117 -9.16 -10.61 -9.21
N THR A 118 -8.82 -10.40 -10.48
CA THR A 118 -9.39 -11.14 -11.62
C THR A 118 -8.32 -11.85 -12.43
N ASP A 119 -8.76 -12.81 -13.26
CA ASP A 119 -8.00 -13.48 -14.32
C ASP A 119 -6.57 -13.88 -13.92
N SER A 120 -5.62 -13.03 -14.27
CA SER A 120 -4.18 -13.23 -14.12
C SER A 120 -3.50 -11.91 -13.81
N TRP A 121 -2.32 -12.02 -13.24
CA TRP A 121 -1.46 -10.91 -12.89
C TRP A 121 0.00 -11.28 -13.13
N GLN A 122 0.86 -10.28 -13.15
CA GLN A 122 2.28 -10.44 -13.37
C GLN A 122 3.08 -9.58 -12.40
N VAL A 123 4.18 -10.14 -11.92
CA VAL A 123 5.22 -9.48 -11.13
C VAL A 123 6.54 -9.63 -11.87
N ASP A 124 7.24 -8.52 -12.10
CA ASP A 124 8.62 -8.48 -12.59
C ASP A 124 9.47 -7.80 -11.53
N ALA A 125 10.20 -8.62 -10.77
CA ALA A 125 11.07 -8.20 -9.68
C ALA A 125 12.52 -8.15 -10.16
N HIS A 126 13.19 -7.03 -9.92
CA HIS A 126 14.61 -6.84 -10.17
C HIS A 126 15.32 -6.48 -8.87
N ASN A 127 16.49 -7.07 -8.67
CA ASN A 127 17.36 -6.76 -7.55
C ASN A 127 18.71 -6.27 -8.04
N SER A 128 19.36 -5.42 -7.26
CA SER A 128 20.71 -4.91 -7.54
C SER A 128 21.83 -5.97 -7.54
N GLY A 129 21.51 -7.25 -7.31
CA GLY A 129 22.45 -8.37 -7.40
C GLY A 129 23.01 -8.57 -8.82
N HIS A 130 24.09 -9.33 -8.94
CA HIS A 130 24.78 -9.63 -10.20
C HIS A 130 24.75 -11.13 -10.56
N ASP A 131 23.72 -11.85 -10.11
CA ASP A 131 23.62 -13.30 -10.23
C ASP A 131 22.24 -13.75 -10.75
N ALA A 132 21.92 -15.03 -10.60
CA ALA A 132 20.65 -15.58 -11.07
C ALA A 132 19.42 -14.99 -10.35
N TYR A 133 19.59 -14.26 -9.25
CA TYR A 133 18.53 -13.60 -8.48
C TYR A 133 18.35 -12.12 -8.84
N THR A 134 19.08 -11.61 -9.85
CA THR A 134 18.92 -10.24 -10.36
C THR A 134 17.53 -9.97 -10.91
N ARG A 135 16.84 -10.98 -11.45
CA ARG A 135 15.49 -10.82 -11.99
C ARG A 135 14.63 -12.06 -11.75
N SER A 136 13.41 -11.85 -11.32
CA SER A 136 12.36 -12.88 -11.21
C SER A 136 11.10 -12.38 -11.91
N ILE A 137 10.48 -13.23 -12.72
CA ILE A 137 9.16 -12.98 -13.29
C ILE A 137 8.22 -14.05 -12.76
N CYS A 138 7.11 -13.62 -12.19
CA CYS A 138 6.06 -14.48 -11.67
C CYS A 138 4.74 -14.09 -12.32
N ASP A 139 4.11 -15.05 -13.01
CA ASP A 139 2.73 -14.89 -13.49
C ASP A 139 1.81 -15.63 -12.53
N GLY A 140 0.77 -14.98 -12.03
CA GLY A 140 -0.22 -15.63 -11.18
C GLY A 140 -1.62 -15.61 -11.79
N HIS A 141 -2.47 -16.52 -11.33
CA HIS A 141 -3.87 -16.55 -11.73
C HIS A 141 -4.76 -17.17 -10.65
N LEU A 142 -6.04 -16.83 -10.70
CA LEU A 142 -7.07 -17.40 -9.84
C LEU A 142 -7.86 -18.45 -10.63
N THR A 143 -7.91 -19.69 -10.13
CA THR A 143 -8.71 -20.75 -10.74
C THR A 143 -10.21 -20.59 -10.45
N VAL A 144 -11.05 -21.33 -11.17
CA VAL A 144 -12.51 -21.38 -10.93
C VAL A 144 -12.84 -21.82 -9.50
N ASN A 145 -11.98 -22.64 -8.88
CA ASN A 145 -12.14 -23.11 -7.51
C ASN A 145 -11.55 -22.14 -6.46
N ARG A 146 -11.19 -20.92 -6.87
CA ARG A 146 -10.54 -19.90 -6.02
C ARG A 146 -9.20 -20.32 -5.44
N GLU A 147 -8.53 -21.27 -6.09
CA GLU A 147 -7.12 -21.59 -5.82
C GLU A 147 -6.24 -20.55 -6.51
N VAL A 148 -5.31 -19.98 -5.75
CA VAL A 148 -4.29 -19.06 -6.25
C VAL A 148 -3.09 -19.87 -6.71
N LYS A 149 -2.69 -19.65 -7.96
CA LYS A 149 -1.57 -20.36 -8.57
C LYS A 149 -0.57 -19.41 -9.17
N PHE A 150 0.70 -19.79 -9.10
CA PHE A 150 1.83 -19.06 -9.66
C PHE A 150 2.56 -19.91 -10.67
N HIS A 151 3.04 -19.27 -11.73
CA HIS A 151 3.95 -19.83 -12.70
C HIS A 151 5.31 -19.18 -12.52
N ILE A 152 6.27 -19.95 -12.01
CA ILE A 152 7.63 -19.50 -11.73
C ILE A 152 8.58 -20.44 -12.45
N ASN A 153 9.43 -19.90 -13.35
CA ASN A 153 10.45 -20.66 -14.08
C ASN A 153 9.95 -21.96 -14.75
N GLY A 154 8.78 -21.92 -15.40
CA GLY A 154 8.22 -23.10 -16.08
C GLY A 154 7.43 -24.05 -15.16
N THR A 155 7.33 -23.76 -13.87
CA THR A 155 6.66 -24.60 -12.87
C THR A 155 5.43 -23.89 -12.31
N GLU A 156 4.31 -24.61 -12.24
CA GLU A 156 3.10 -24.12 -11.58
C GLU A 156 3.09 -24.55 -10.11
N VAL A 157 2.88 -23.59 -9.21
CA VAL A 157 2.86 -23.79 -7.75
C VAL A 157 1.55 -23.25 -7.19
N SER A 158 0.94 -24.00 -6.28
CA SER A 158 -0.26 -23.56 -5.55
C SER A 158 0.14 -22.73 -4.32
N ALA A 159 -0.48 -21.55 -4.18
CA ALA A 159 -0.31 -20.66 -3.03
C ALA A 159 -1.38 -20.89 -1.95
N GLY A 160 -2.40 -21.69 -2.26
CA GLY A 160 -3.55 -21.96 -1.40
C GLY A 160 -4.88 -21.55 -2.03
N THR A 161 -5.95 -21.77 -1.27
CA THR A 161 -7.34 -21.55 -1.72
C THR A 161 -8.02 -20.53 -0.85
N VAL A 162 -8.75 -19.61 -1.48
CA VAL A 162 -9.56 -18.60 -0.79
C VAL A 162 -10.95 -19.14 -0.53
N ASP A 163 -11.39 -19.06 0.73
CA ASP A 163 -12.70 -19.54 1.17
C ASP A 163 -13.85 -18.90 0.37
N ALA A 164 -14.92 -19.69 0.19
CA ALA A 164 -16.12 -19.21 -0.46
C ALA A 164 -16.76 -18.09 0.38
N GLY A 165 -16.85 -16.89 -0.19
CA GLY A 165 -17.46 -15.72 0.45
C GLY A 165 -16.48 -14.67 0.97
N VAL A 166 -15.18 -14.96 1.01
CA VAL A 166 -14.13 -13.98 1.32
C VAL A 166 -13.64 -13.36 0.01
N GLU A 167 -13.57 -12.04 -0.10
CA GLU A 167 -13.01 -11.40 -1.31
C GLU A 167 -11.47 -11.41 -1.26
N LEU A 168 -10.83 -11.71 -2.40
CA LEU A 168 -9.37 -11.68 -2.55
C LEU A 168 -8.96 -10.38 -3.25
N THR A 169 -8.17 -9.53 -2.57
CA THR A 169 -7.59 -8.31 -3.15
C THR A 169 -6.07 -8.39 -3.22
N CYS A 170 -5.46 -7.52 -4.00
CA CYS A 170 -4.05 -7.17 -3.87
C CYS A 170 -3.91 -6.06 -2.81
N ASP A 171 -2.82 -6.07 -2.05
CA ASP A 171 -2.43 -4.99 -1.13
C ASP A 171 -2.30 -3.64 -1.83
N TRP A 172 -1.77 -3.60 -3.06
CA TRP A 172 -1.71 -2.38 -3.87
C TRP A 172 -3.09 -1.87 -4.31
N ALA A 173 -4.13 -2.71 -4.31
CA ALA A 173 -5.50 -2.26 -4.51
C ALA A 173 -6.12 -1.65 -3.24
N LEU A 174 -5.49 -1.77 -2.06
CA LEU A 174 -5.99 -1.17 -0.81
C LEU A 174 -6.08 0.35 -0.87
N PHE A 175 -5.28 0.96 -1.75
CA PHE A 175 -5.36 2.38 -2.10
C PHE A 175 -6.74 2.81 -2.63
N ASP A 176 -7.55 1.87 -3.16
CA ASP A 176 -8.93 2.10 -3.54
C ASP A 176 -9.94 1.36 -2.64
N VAL A 177 -9.58 0.17 -2.12
CA VAL A 177 -10.48 -0.64 -1.29
C VAL A 177 -10.80 0.06 0.04
N ILE A 178 -9.79 0.60 0.73
CA ILE A 178 -10.03 1.27 2.01
C ILE A 178 -10.96 2.48 1.81
N PRO A 179 -10.69 3.42 0.87
CA PRO A 179 -11.63 4.51 0.57
C PRO A 179 -13.05 4.05 0.22
N ALA A 180 -13.19 2.96 -0.53
CA ALA A 180 -14.49 2.42 -0.92
C ALA A 180 -15.27 1.79 0.24
N LEU A 181 -14.56 1.30 1.27
CA LEU A 181 -15.14 0.62 2.43
C LEU A 181 -15.28 1.52 3.67
N VAL A 182 -14.87 2.80 3.62
CA VAL A 182 -14.91 3.74 4.77
C VAL A 182 -16.22 3.67 5.55
N GLN A 183 -17.37 3.79 4.85
CA GLN A 183 -18.68 3.76 5.51
C GLN A 183 -18.93 2.42 6.18
N THR A 184 -18.70 1.31 5.47
CA THR A 184 -18.85 -0.04 6.02
C THR A 184 -17.99 -0.23 7.26
N ILE A 185 -16.71 0.17 7.21
CA ILE A 185 -15.77 0.03 8.32
C ILE A 185 -16.19 0.89 9.53
N GLN A 186 -16.68 2.11 9.31
CA GLN A 186 -17.07 3.02 10.40
C GLN A 186 -18.43 2.67 11.02
N THR A 187 -19.35 2.10 10.26
CA THR A 187 -20.68 1.70 10.77
C THR A 187 -20.72 0.29 11.35
N SER A 188 -19.71 -0.52 11.03
CA SER A 188 -19.57 -1.85 11.57
C SER A 188 -18.94 -1.75 12.96
N ASP A 189 -19.57 -2.38 13.97
CA ASP A 189 -18.94 -2.58 15.28
C ASP A 189 -17.71 -3.50 15.18
N ASP A 190 -17.57 -4.21 14.05
CA ASP A 190 -16.51 -5.16 13.73
C ASP A 190 -15.61 -4.70 12.58
N SER A 191 -14.42 -5.30 12.47
CA SER A 191 -13.54 -5.19 11.30
C SER A 191 -14.11 -5.88 10.05
N VAL A 192 -13.77 -5.38 8.86
CA VAL A 192 -14.07 -6.06 7.59
C VAL A 192 -13.04 -7.16 7.31
N GLU A 193 -13.50 -8.39 7.07
CA GLU A 193 -12.65 -9.53 6.70
C GLU A 193 -12.30 -9.52 5.21
N ILE A 194 -11.05 -9.85 4.90
CA ILE A 194 -10.52 -9.85 3.54
C ILE A 194 -9.35 -10.83 3.40
N ALA A 195 -9.20 -11.41 2.21
CA ALA A 195 -7.97 -12.11 1.82
C ALA A 195 -7.10 -11.15 0.99
N VAL A 196 -5.81 -11.11 1.30
CA VAL A 196 -4.84 -10.23 0.64
C VAL A 196 -3.78 -11.08 -0.05
N LEU A 197 -3.48 -10.76 -1.29
CA LEU A 197 -2.31 -11.24 -2.01
C LEU A 197 -1.24 -10.15 -1.96
N GLU A 198 -0.34 -10.27 -0.99
CA GLU A 198 0.75 -9.34 -0.70
C GLU A 198 1.79 -9.39 -1.84
N ASP A 199 2.07 -8.22 -2.43
CA ASP A 199 2.89 -8.02 -3.62
C ASP A 199 2.59 -9.00 -4.77
N LEU A 200 1.34 -9.49 -4.83
CA LEU A 200 0.88 -10.51 -5.77
C LEU A 200 1.60 -11.89 -5.68
N GLU A 201 2.35 -12.14 -4.60
CA GLU A 201 3.17 -13.35 -4.41
C GLU A 201 2.82 -14.15 -3.14
N GLN A 202 2.30 -13.49 -2.10
CA GLN A 202 2.05 -14.15 -0.81
C GLN A 202 0.58 -14.05 -0.39
N LEU A 203 -0.09 -15.21 -0.29
CA LEU A 203 -1.49 -15.27 0.08
C LEU A 203 -1.70 -15.20 1.60
N ARG A 204 -2.48 -14.20 2.04
CA ARG A 204 -2.89 -13.95 3.43
C ARG A 204 -4.40 -14.07 3.56
N LEU A 205 -4.87 -15.20 4.07
CA LEU A 205 -6.29 -15.57 4.03
C LEU A 205 -7.17 -14.92 5.11
N LYS A 206 -6.60 -14.52 6.25
CA LYS A 206 -7.35 -14.11 7.44
C LYS A 206 -6.93 -12.72 7.89
N SER A 207 -7.22 -11.74 7.04
CA SER A 207 -6.88 -10.35 7.28
C SER A 207 -8.13 -9.52 7.58
N ARG A 208 -7.92 -8.42 8.30
CA ARG A 208 -9.00 -7.56 8.80
C ARG A 208 -8.62 -6.10 8.62
N ILE A 209 -9.55 -5.34 8.07
CA ILE A 209 -9.46 -3.88 7.98
C ILE A 209 -10.42 -3.27 8.99
N GLY A 210 -9.94 -2.34 9.81
CA GLY A 210 -10.77 -1.65 10.79
C GLY A 210 -10.43 -0.17 10.90
N PHE A 211 -11.33 0.60 11.50
CA PHE A 211 -11.08 1.99 11.84
C PHE A 211 -10.14 2.06 13.05
N LEU A 212 -9.17 2.97 13.01
CA LEU A 212 -8.22 3.20 14.08
C LEU A 212 -8.61 4.45 14.88
N GLU A 213 -8.46 5.62 14.27
CA GLU A 213 -8.73 6.92 14.89
C GLU A 213 -8.79 8.03 13.83
N SER A 214 -9.18 9.24 14.23
CA SER A 214 -9.08 10.44 13.41
C SER A 214 -8.12 11.43 14.07
N ILE A 215 -7.28 12.07 13.27
CA ILE A 215 -6.34 13.11 13.69
C ILE A 215 -6.62 14.40 12.93
N GLU A 216 -6.45 15.55 13.58
CA GLU A 216 -6.74 16.87 12.98
C GLU A 216 -5.48 17.64 12.56
N ILE A 217 -4.32 17.29 13.13
CA ILE A 217 -3.06 18.02 12.97
C ILE A 217 -1.97 17.02 12.55
N PRO A 218 -1.12 17.32 11.55
CA PRO A 218 -0.96 18.61 10.84
C PRO A 218 -2.01 18.89 9.77
N ILE A 219 -2.72 17.86 9.32
CA ILE A 219 -3.87 17.91 8.41
C ILE A 219 -4.89 16.87 8.89
N PRO A 220 -6.18 17.03 8.59
CA PRO A 220 -7.20 16.04 8.93
C PRO A 220 -6.94 14.70 8.23
N LEU A 221 -6.79 13.62 9.00
CA LEU A 221 -6.62 12.26 8.49
C LEU A 221 -7.50 11.27 9.25
N ASN A 222 -8.06 10.31 8.53
CA ASN A 222 -8.75 9.15 9.11
C ASN A 222 -7.86 7.92 9.00
N GLY A 223 -7.52 7.34 10.13
CA GLY A 223 -6.68 6.17 10.27
C GLY A 223 -7.46 4.86 10.22
N TYR A 224 -6.87 3.89 9.55
CA TYR A 224 -7.33 2.51 9.43
C TYR A 224 -6.17 1.58 9.70
N TYR A 225 -6.46 0.37 10.19
CA TYR A 225 -5.46 -0.68 10.34
C TYR A 225 -5.78 -1.85 9.41
N LEU A 226 -4.74 -2.56 8.99
CA LEU A 226 -4.82 -3.88 8.40
C LEU A 226 -3.95 -4.83 9.23
N TYR A 227 -4.55 -5.92 9.70
CA TYR A 227 -3.85 -6.95 10.47
C TYR A 227 -4.41 -8.34 10.15
N GLY A 228 -3.58 -9.37 10.22
CA GLY A 228 -4.00 -10.74 9.95
C GLY A 228 -2.95 -11.77 10.32
N ILE A 229 -3.31 -13.05 10.22
CA ILE A 229 -2.35 -14.14 10.47
C ILE A 229 -1.28 -14.15 9.37
N GLY A 230 -0.02 -14.03 9.77
CA GLY A 230 1.12 -14.01 8.84
C GLY A 230 1.29 -12.69 8.09
N LEU A 231 0.44 -11.69 8.33
CA LEU A 231 0.57 -10.35 7.78
C LEU A 231 1.10 -9.41 8.85
N LEU A 232 2.14 -8.66 8.51
CA LEU A 232 2.64 -7.61 9.39
C LEU A 232 1.61 -6.48 9.48
N PRO A 233 1.30 -5.96 10.69
CA PRO A 233 0.36 -4.87 10.82
C PRO A 233 0.76 -3.66 9.97
N SER A 234 -0.22 -3.06 9.31
CA SER A 234 -0.05 -1.81 8.57
C SER A 234 -1.15 -0.81 8.92
N TYR A 235 -0.81 0.47 8.77
CA TYR A 235 -1.67 1.60 9.11
C TYR A 235 -1.84 2.52 7.90
N TRP A 236 -3.08 2.90 7.64
CA TRP A 236 -3.49 3.58 6.42
C TRP A 236 -4.24 4.85 6.78
N TRP A 237 -3.83 5.99 6.23
CA TRP A 237 -4.36 7.30 6.58
C TRP A 237 -4.94 7.96 5.36
N LEU A 238 -6.24 8.22 5.43
CA LEU A 238 -6.98 8.86 4.36
C LEU A 238 -7.11 10.36 4.65
N ASP A 239 -6.84 11.19 3.65
CA ASP A 239 -7.14 12.62 3.72
C ASP A 239 -8.65 12.89 3.59
N ALA A 240 -9.03 14.17 3.72
CA ALA A 240 -10.42 14.61 3.60
C ALA A 240 -11.07 14.29 2.24
N TYR A 241 -10.27 14.02 1.21
CA TYR A 241 -10.69 13.70 -0.15
C TYR A 241 -10.69 12.18 -0.41
N GLY A 242 -10.41 11.38 0.61
CA GLY A 242 -10.39 9.92 0.52
C GLY A 242 -9.17 9.36 -0.20
N ASN A 243 -8.11 10.15 -0.40
CA ASN A 243 -6.84 9.61 -0.87
C ASN A 243 -6.09 8.98 0.30
N VAL A 244 -5.45 7.83 0.08
CA VAL A 244 -4.46 7.32 1.03
C VAL A 244 -3.24 8.26 0.96
N ALA A 245 -3.10 9.10 1.98
CA ALA A 245 -1.99 10.05 2.14
C ALA A 245 -0.77 9.38 2.77
N ILE A 246 -1.00 8.40 3.66
CA ILE A 246 0.07 7.64 4.32
C ILE A 246 -0.34 6.16 4.35
N ALA A 247 0.57 5.28 3.94
CA ALA A 247 0.46 3.84 4.20
C ALA A 247 1.76 3.38 4.87
N SER A 248 1.68 2.88 6.09
CA SER A 248 2.83 2.50 6.91
C SER A 248 2.79 1.01 7.18
N SER A 249 3.79 0.28 6.70
CA SER A 249 4.02 -1.15 6.98
C SER A 249 5.09 -1.30 8.05
N THR A 250 5.52 -2.51 8.41
CA THR A 250 6.61 -2.65 9.40
C THR A 250 7.96 -2.10 8.92
N PHE A 251 8.23 -2.14 7.61
CA PHE A 251 9.54 -1.82 7.06
C PHE A 251 9.63 -0.39 6.51
N GLU A 252 8.51 0.17 6.06
CA GLU A 252 8.49 1.44 5.36
C GLU A 252 7.17 2.19 5.54
N THR A 253 7.19 3.46 5.16
CA THR A 253 6.04 4.34 5.10
C THR A 253 5.99 5.02 3.75
N LEU A 254 4.93 4.74 3.00
CA LEU A 254 4.58 5.42 1.77
C LEU A 254 3.86 6.73 2.11
N VAL A 255 4.35 7.84 1.59
CA VAL A 255 3.76 9.17 1.80
C VAL A 255 3.42 9.78 0.45
N LEU A 256 2.15 10.14 0.25
CA LEU A 256 1.66 10.72 -0.99
C LEU A 256 2.42 12.03 -1.28
N LYS A 257 3.02 12.10 -2.48
CA LYS A 257 3.85 13.23 -2.89
C LYS A 257 3.25 13.96 -4.08
N GLU A 258 2.80 13.23 -5.09
CA GLU A 258 2.25 13.81 -6.32
C GLU A 258 1.02 13.03 -6.78
N ARG A 259 0.08 13.75 -7.37
CA ARG A 259 -1.06 13.19 -8.08
C ARG A 259 -1.10 13.74 -9.50
N MET A 260 -1.37 12.86 -10.46
CA MET A 260 -1.66 13.23 -11.85
C MET A 260 -2.92 12.50 -12.28
N GLY A 261 -3.95 13.23 -12.72
CA GLY A 261 -5.24 12.66 -13.15
C GLY A 261 -6.45 13.28 -12.46
#